data_AF-A0A8T6WVS1-F1
#
_entry.id   AF-A0A8T6WVS1-F1
#
_cell.length_a   1.000
_cell.length_b   1.000
_cell.length_c   1.000
_cell.angle_alpha   90.00
_cell.angle_beta   90.00
_cell.angle_gamma   90.00
#
_symmetry.space_group_name_H-M   'P 1'
#
loop_
_entity.id
_entity.type
_entity.pdbx_description
1 polymer ?
#
loop_
_entity_poly.entity_id
_entity_poly.type
_entity_poly.pdbx_seq_one_letter_code
_entity_poly.pdbx_strand_id
1 'polypeptide(L)'
;MEILKENTPAFGLPLSALEKIYELVKATRDHPALEIPASPRAGIFLTRLLNKYYNRFNTDVEALTFFAPSVLAKEMRVRDNTKTVDEVINDILLERLG
;
A
#
# COMPACT_ATOMS: atom_id res chain seq x y z
N MET A 1 3.92 -10.96 -8.76
CA MET A 1 3.29 -9.92 -9.63
C MET A 1 2.02 -10.39 -10.32
N GLU A 2 1.83 -11.68 -10.63
CA GLU A 2 0.68 -12.18 -11.41
C GLU A 2 -0.68 -11.93 -10.76
N ILE A 3 -0.83 -12.11 -9.44
CA ILE A 3 -2.14 -11.94 -8.75
C ILE A 3 -2.74 -10.53 -8.91
N LEU A 4 -1.90 -9.49 -8.94
CA LEU A 4 -2.37 -8.10 -9.12
C LEU A 4 -2.74 -7.80 -10.58
N LYS A 5 -2.06 -8.45 -11.54
CA LYS A 5 -2.32 -8.30 -12.97
C LYS A 5 -3.55 -9.10 -13.42
N GLU A 6 -3.74 -10.30 -12.87
CA GLU A 6 -4.84 -11.21 -13.23
C GLU A 6 -6.20 -10.79 -12.64
N ASN A 7 -6.21 -10.15 -11.46
CA ASN A 7 -7.45 -9.74 -10.80
C ASN A 7 -8.00 -8.39 -11.26
N THR A 8 -7.39 -7.73 -12.24
CA THR A 8 -7.96 -6.49 -12.79
C THR A 8 -7.55 -6.26 -14.24
N PRO A 9 -8.37 -6.70 -15.21
CA PRO A 9 -8.24 -6.23 -16.57
C PRO A 9 -8.51 -4.71 -16.58
N ALA A 10 -7.58 -3.91 -17.10
CA ALA A 10 -7.66 -2.45 -17.27
C ALA A 10 -7.25 -1.54 -16.09
N PHE A 11 -6.04 -1.71 -15.54
CA PHE A 11 -5.39 -0.58 -14.88
C PHE A 11 -4.61 0.24 -15.90
N GLY A 12 -5.10 1.45 -16.19
CA GLY A 12 -4.35 2.48 -16.94
C GLY A 12 -3.27 3.15 -16.09
N LEU A 13 -2.85 2.50 -15.00
CA LEU A 13 -1.83 3.01 -14.10
C LEU A 13 -0.43 2.74 -14.65
N PRO A 14 0.52 3.65 -14.44
CA PRO A 14 1.92 3.39 -14.76
C PRO A 14 2.44 2.18 -13.99
N LEU A 15 3.38 1.45 -14.61
CA LEU A 15 4.05 0.31 -13.97
C LEU A 15 4.70 0.70 -12.64
N SER A 16 5.27 1.91 -12.56
CA SER A 16 5.86 2.44 -11.33
C SER A 16 4.88 2.48 -10.15
N ALA A 17 3.62 2.83 -10.41
CA ALA A 17 2.58 2.87 -9.38
C ALA A 17 2.23 1.45 -8.90
N LEU A 18 2.14 0.49 -9.83
CA LEU A 18 1.87 -0.91 -9.50
C LEU A 18 3.00 -1.55 -8.69
N GLU A 19 4.25 -1.25 -9.06
CA GLU A 19 5.44 -1.71 -8.33
C GLU A 19 5.48 -1.13 -6.92
N LYS A 20 5.23 0.17 -6.74
CA LYS A 20 5.15 0.80 -5.42
C LYS A 20 4.04 0.19 -4.56
N ILE A 21 2.86 -0.06 -5.11
CA ILE A 21 1.77 -0.75 -4.37
C ILE A 21 2.23 -2.13 -3.91
N TYR A 22 2.87 -2.89 -4.80
CA TYR A 22 3.39 -4.21 -4.46
C TYR A 22 4.44 -4.14 -3.33
N GLU A 23 5.39 -3.21 -3.43
CA GLU A 23 6.44 -3.02 -2.42
C GLU A 23 5.87 -2.57 -1.07
N LEU A 24 4.86 -1.70 -1.04
CA LEU A 24 4.19 -1.32 0.21
C LEU A 24 3.53 -2.52 0.89
N VAL A 25 2.75 -3.31 0.14
CA VAL A 25 2.08 -4.49 0.70
C VAL A 25 3.11 -5.53 1.14
N LYS A 26 4.19 -5.72 0.38
CA LYS A 26 5.30 -6.61 0.76
C LYS A 26 6.00 -6.12 2.02
N ALA A 27 6.30 -4.83 2.13
CA ALA A 27 6.95 -4.24 3.31
C ALA A 27 6.15 -4.49 4.58
N THR A 28 4.81 -4.48 4.53
CA THR A 28 4.01 -4.86 5.72
C THR A 28 4.27 -6.31 6.14
N ARG A 29 4.46 -7.25 5.22
CA ARG A 29 4.70 -8.68 5.55
C ARG A 29 6.07 -8.91 6.18
N ASP A 30 7.03 -8.08 5.80
CA ASP A 30 8.41 -8.18 6.26
C ASP A 30 8.65 -7.32 7.52
N HIS A 31 7.65 -6.54 7.98
CA HIS A 31 7.81 -5.63 9.10
C HIS A 31 7.69 -6.35 10.47
N PRO A 32 8.74 -6.34 11.31
CA PRO A 32 8.81 -7.16 12.52
C PRO A 32 7.79 -6.76 13.61
N ALA A 33 7.36 -5.50 13.62
CA ALA A 33 6.39 -5.00 14.60
C ALA A 33 4.94 -5.47 14.33
N LEU A 34 4.66 -6.06 13.16
CA LEU A 34 3.31 -6.52 12.83
C LEU A 34 3.08 -7.96 13.27
N GLU A 35 1.93 -8.18 13.89
CA GLU A 35 1.34 -9.51 14.08
C GLU A 35 0.53 -9.88 12.84
N ILE A 36 -0.25 -8.94 12.31
CA ILE A 36 -1.08 -9.12 11.13
C ILE A 36 -0.64 -8.08 10.09
N PRO A 37 0.00 -8.50 8.98
CA PRO A 37 0.36 -7.61 7.88
C PRO A 37 -0.83 -7.39 6.92
N ALA A 38 -0.68 -6.46 5.98
CA ALA A 38 -1.71 -6.22 4.98
C ALA A 38 -1.85 -7.41 4.01
N SER A 39 -3.09 -7.73 3.66
CA SER A 39 -3.39 -8.81 2.72
C SER A 39 -3.14 -8.37 1.27
N PRO A 40 -3.10 -9.31 0.30
CA PRO A 40 -3.08 -8.94 -1.12
C PRO A 40 -4.30 -8.09 -1.54
N ARG A 41 -5.42 -8.17 -0.80
CA ARG A 41 -6.63 -7.40 -1.10
C ARG A 41 -6.44 -5.90 -0.83
N ALA A 42 -5.65 -5.52 0.19
CA ALA A 42 -5.24 -4.13 0.38
C ALA A 42 -4.54 -3.58 -0.87
N GLY A 43 -3.65 -4.38 -1.48
CA GLY A 43 -2.99 -4.04 -2.74
C GLY A 43 -3.99 -3.81 -3.88
N ILE A 44 -4.91 -4.75 -4.10
CA ILE A 44 -5.97 -4.62 -5.11
C ILE A 44 -6.82 -3.37 -4.87
N PHE A 45 -7.16 -3.10 -3.61
CA PHE A 45 -7.98 -1.95 -3.25
C PHE A 45 -7.25 -0.63 -3.49
N LEU A 46 -5.95 -0.55 -3.14
CA LEU A 46 -5.10 0.59 -3.47
C LEU A 46 -5.03 0.82 -4.97
N THR A 47 -4.84 -0.23 -5.76
CA THR A 47 -4.78 -0.09 -7.22
C THR A 47 -6.10 0.45 -7.79
N ARG A 48 -7.25 0.01 -7.25
CA ARG A 48 -8.57 0.53 -7.64
C ARG A 48 -8.76 2.00 -7.26
N LEU A 49 -8.34 2.39 -6.06
CA LEU A 49 -8.42 3.79 -5.61
C LEU A 49 -7.51 4.69 -6.44
N LEU A 50 -6.25 4.31 -6.63
CA LEU A 50 -5.31 5.05 -7.45
C LEU A 50 -5.84 5.19 -8.87
N ASN A 51 -6.26 4.11 -9.52
CA ASN A 51 -6.75 4.18 -10.90
C ASN A 51 -7.98 5.11 -11.04
N LYS A 52 -8.87 5.12 -10.04
CA LYS A 52 -10.07 5.97 -10.04
C LYS A 52 -9.73 7.46 -9.85
N TYR A 53 -8.70 7.77 -9.07
CA TYR A 53 -8.38 9.15 -8.67
C TYR A 53 -7.02 9.63 -9.17
N TYR A 54 -6.36 8.89 -10.06
CA TYR A 54 -4.98 9.14 -10.48
C TYR A 54 -4.79 10.57 -10.99
N ASN A 55 -5.72 11.04 -11.81
CA ASN A 55 -5.69 12.37 -12.42
C ASN A 55 -5.89 13.53 -11.42
N ARG A 56 -6.13 13.25 -10.14
CA ARG A 56 -6.22 14.25 -9.06
C ARG A 56 -4.88 14.50 -8.37
N PHE A 57 -3.87 13.72 -8.70
CA PHE A 57 -2.53 13.80 -8.12
C PHE A 57 -1.51 14.04 -9.22
N ASN A 58 -0.38 14.65 -8.87
CA ASN A 58 0.69 14.92 -9.82
C ASN A 58 1.64 13.72 -9.97
N THR A 59 1.75 12.89 -8.93
CA THR A 59 2.63 11.73 -8.90
C THR A 59 1.96 10.51 -8.26
N ASP A 60 2.49 9.33 -8.58
CA ASP A 60 2.08 8.08 -7.94
C ASP A 60 2.41 8.07 -6.44
N VAL A 61 3.54 8.66 -6.04
CA VAL A 61 3.94 8.84 -4.64
C VAL A 61 2.90 9.66 -3.87
N GLU A 62 2.49 10.82 -4.42
CA GLU A 62 1.48 11.68 -3.78
C GLU A 62 0.16 10.94 -3.56
N ALA A 63 -0.32 10.22 -4.58
CA ALA A 63 -1.54 9.42 -4.48
C ALA A 63 -1.40 8.28 -3.45
N LEU A 64 -0.26 7.59 -3.41
CA LEU A 64 -0.03 6.49 -2.47
C LEU A 64 0.09 6.98 -1.03
N THR A 65 0.82 8.07 -0.79
CA THR A 65 0.92 8.69 0.54
C THR A 65 -0.46 9.10 1.05
N PHE A 66 -1.37 9.53 0.16
CA PHE A 66 -2.73 9.87 0.54
C PHE A 66 -3.61 8.64 0.87
N PHE A 67 -3.59 7.59 0.02
CA PHE A 67 -4.52 6.46 0.17
C PHE A 67 -3.99 5.33 1.08
N ALA A 68 -2.69 5.05 1.06
CA ALA A 68 -2.10 3.91 1.74
C ALA A 68 -2.43 3.85 3.24
N PRO A 69 -2.34 4.93 4.03
CA PRO A 69 -2.61 4.85 5.47
C PRO A 69 -4.00 4.32 5.80
N SER A 70 -5.03 4.87 5.15
CA SER A 70 -6.43 4.49 5.40
C SER A 70 -6.76 3.06 4.96
N VAL A 71 -6.05 2.52 3.97
CA VAL A 71 -6.26 1.16 3.47
C VAL A 71 -5.50 0.15 4.33
N LEU A 72 -4.22 0.42 4.60
CA LEU A 72 -3.36 -0.48 5.34
C LEU A 72 -3.77 -0.60 6.81
N ALA A 73 -4.16 0.52 7.44
CA ALA A 73 -4.53 0.53 8.86
C ALA A 73 -5.74 -0.36 9.20
N LYS A 74 -6.64 -0.59 8.23
CA LYS A 74 -7.82 -1.43 8.43
C LYS A 74 -7.52 -2.93 8.49
N GLU A 75 -6.39 -3.35 7.92
CA GLU A 75 -6.01 -4.77 7.84
C GLU A 75 -4.88 -5.14 8.81
N MET A 76 -4.13 -4.15 9.30
CA MET A 76 -2.93 -4.38 10.09
C MET A 76 -3.20 -4.47 11.59
N ARG A 77 -2.36 -5.25 12.28
CA ARG A 77 -2.29 -5.29 13.74
C ARG A 77 -0.84 -5.39 14.18
N VAL A 78 -0.47 -4.55 15.16
CA VAL A 78 0.83 -4.57 15.82
C VAL A 78 0.91 -5.68 16.88
N ARG A 79 2.09 -6.28 17.03
CA ARG A 79 2.33 -7.38 17.97
C ARG A 79 2.34 -6.93 19.43
N ASP A 80 2.83 -5.73 19.68
CA ASP A 80 2.94 -5.14 21.00
C ASP A 80 2.60 -3.65 20.97
N ASN A 81 2.56 -3.02 22.14
CA ASN A 81 2.27 -1.60 22.29
C ASN A 81 3.51 -0.71 22.11
N THR A 82 4.59 -1.20 21.48
CA THR A 82 5.81 -0.38 21.26
C THR A 82 5.66 0.56 20.07
N LYS A 83 4.84 0.18 19.09
CA LYS A 83 4.45 1.01 17.95
C LYS A 83 2.97 0.89 17.71
N THR A 84 2.36 1.98 17.27
CA THR A 84 1.03 2.01 16.69
C THR A 84 1.05 1.57 15.23
N VAL A 85 -0.10 1.16 14.70
CA VAL A 85 -0.25 0.83 13.27
C VAL A 85 0.11 2.03 12.40
N ASP A 86 -0.25 3.24 12.82
CA ASP A 86 0.04 4.47 12.08
C ASP A 86 1.54 4.78 12.03
N GLU A 87 2.27 4.56 13.13
CA GLU A 87 3.74 4.69 13.14
C GLU A 87 4.40 3.69 12.19
N VAL A 88 3.96 2.43 12.19
CA VAL A 88 4.48 1.41 11.26
C VAL A 88 4.19 1.78 9.81
N ILE A 89 2.99 2.30 9.52
CA ILE A 89 2.63 2.76 8.18
C ILE A 89 3.54 3.91 7.76
N ASN A 90 3.77 4.89 8.63
CA ASN A 90 4.63 6.02 8.33
C ASN A 90 6.08 5.59 8.06
N ASP A 91 6.62 4.67 8.85
CA ASP A 91 7.95 4.09 8.62
C ASP A 91 8.02 3.44 7.22
N ILE A 92 7.03 2.60 6.88
CA ILE A 92 6.97 1.94 5.57
C ILE A 92 6.88 2.95 4.43
N LEU A 93 6.07 4.01 4.59
CA LEU A 93 5.93 5.04 3.55
C LEU A 93 7.23 5.83 3.37
N LEU A 94 7.91 6.19 4.46
CA LEU A 94 9.20 6.88 4.41
C LEU A 94 10.27 6.02 3.75
N GLU A 95 10.33 4.71 4.06
CA GLU A 95 11.33 3.80 3.50
C GLU A 95 11.09 3.48 2.00
N ARG A 96 9.84 3.45 1.56
CA ARG A 96 9.46 2.95 0.22
C ARG A 96 9.12 4.04 -0.78
N LEU A 97 8.70 5.21 -0.30
CA LEU A 97 8.26 6.33 -1.14
C LEU A 97 9.06 7.62 -0.91
N GLY A 98 9.86 7.69 0.16
CA GLY A 98 10.73 8.83 0.49
C GLY A 98 12.04 8.87 -0.29
#